data_AF-A0AAV8VC24-F1
#
_entry.id   AF-A0AAV8VC24-F1
#
_cell.length_a   1.000
_cell.length_b   1.000
_cell.length_c   1.000
_cell.angle_alpha   90.00
_cell.angle_beta   90.00
_cell.angle_gamma   90.00
#
_symmetry.space_group_name_H-M   'P 1'
#
loop_
_entity.id
_entity.type
_entity.pdbx_description
1 polymer ?
#
loop_
_entity_poly.entity_id
_entity_poly.type
_entity_poly.pdbx_seq_one_letter_code
_entity_poly.pdbx_strand_id
1 'polypeptide(L)'
;MLDSKLSEVNNSIKDLTALVTKNTNSITSIDMKCEVIDQNMKRNSLRFVGVPEVRNEDIIQTLIPLISNTLRVPCNTSDFDCAYRIGGSSKSASPRTVLVQMISNVKRNQIYSARKLLKGFNISIFEDLTAFRYDLLSAAKKRFGKTSAWSSGGKIFAWSPSDNKRRLINSLADLEDEDLDVIGLSETWLDSGIPDIGLMIDGYSLVRNDRNSRGGGVAFYVKNIIKYKVIGTHDALSLLEQLWIGVKVAGKKNMFGNCVQTSKSEFN
;
A
#
# COMPACT_ATOMS: atom_id res chain seq x y z
N MET A 1 7.59 49.37 -15.09
CA MET A 1 8.88 48.63 -15.23
C MET A 1 9.05 47.57 -14.15
N LEU A 2 8.72 47.87 -12.88
CA LEU A 2 8.81 46.91 -11.77
C LEU A 2 7.82 45.74 -11.90
N ASP A 3 6.56 46.02 -12.26
CA ASP A 3 5.52 44.98 -12.40
C ASP A 3 5.79 43.99 -13.54
N SER A 4 6.40 44.47 -14.63
CA SER A 4 6.84 43.62 -15.74
C SER A 4 7.93 42.65 -15.29
N LYS A 5 8.91 43.14 -14.51
CA LYS A 5 9.97 42.28 -13.94
C LYS A 5 9.40 41.30 -12.91
N LEU A 6 8.42 41.73 -12.12
CA LEU A 6 7.75 40.87 -11.12
C LEU A 6 6.98 39.73 -11.82
N SER A 7 6.26 40.03 -12.91
CA SER A 7 5.57 39.03 -13.73
C SER A 7 6.55 38.01 -14.34
N GLU A 8 7.67 38.49 -14.87
CA GLU A 8 8.72 37.66 -15.47
C GLU A 8 9.38 36.72 -14.44
N VAL A 9 9.63 37.21 -13.23
CA VAL A 9 10.12 36.42 -12.10
C VAL A 9 9.08 35.37 -11.67
N ASN A 10 7.80 35.73 -11.57
CA ASN A 10 6.74 34.79 -11.20
C ASN A 10 6.57 33.65 -12.23
N ASN A 11 6.67 33.98 -13.52
CA ASN A 11 6.66 32.97 -14.59
C ASN A 11 7.86 32.03 -14.46
N SER A 12 9.05 32.58 -14.21
CA SER A 12 10.26 31.77 -13.98
C SER A 12 10.13 30.86 -12.76
N ILE A 13 9.56 31.34 -11.65
CA ILE A 13 9.29 30.53 -10.44
C ILE A 13 8.33 29.39 -10.76
N LYS A 14 7.27 29.66 -11.54
CA LYS A 14 6.30 28.65 -11.96
C LYS A 14 6.97 27.56 -12.81
N ASP A 15 7.80 27.95 -13.76
CA ASP A 15 8.52 27.01 -14.63
C ASP A 15 9.53 26.18 -13.84
N LEU A 16 10.26 26.80 -12.92
CA LEU A 16 11.17 26.09 -12.00
C LEU A 16 10.40 25.11 -11.11
N THR A 17 9.23 25.48 -10.60
CA THR A 17 8.39 24.59 -9.77
C THR A 17 7.89 23.38 -10.57
N ALA A 18 7.48 23.60 -11.82
CA ALA A 18 7.08 22.53 -12.72
C ALA A 18 8.25 21.57 -13.02
N LEU A 19 9.45 22.13 -13.24
CA LEU A 19 10.66 21.35 -13.47
C LEU A 19 11.08 20.55 -12.22
N VAL A 20 11.04 21.16 -11.04
CA VAL A 20 11.31 20.47 -9.75
C VAL A 20 10.34 19.31 -9.57
N THR A 21 9.04 19.53 -9.79
CA THR A 21 8.02 18.48 -9.71
C THR A 21 8.31 17.32 -10.67
N LYS A 22 8.66 17.64 -11.93
CA LYS A 22 9.04 16.63 -12.93
C LYS A 22 10.27 15.83 -12.52
N ASN A 23 11.29 16.51 -11.98
CA ASN A 23 12.52 15.87 -11.53
C ASN A 23 12.28 14.98 -10.31
N THR A 24 11.50 15.44 -9.32
CA THR A 24 11.10 14.63 -8.15
C THR A 24 10.37 13.35 -8.55
N ASN A 25 9.44 13.45 -9.51
CA ASN A 25 8.75 12.27 -10.05
C ASN A 25 9.72 11.30 -10.73
N SER A 26 10.73 11.83 -11.43
CA SER A 26 11.72 11.03 -12.15
C SER A 26 12.67 10.33 -11.18
N ILE A 27 13.14 11.03 -10.13
CA ILE A 27 13.95 10.47 -9.05
C ILE A 27 13.19 9.35 -8.35
N THR A 28 11.93 9.60 -7.97
CA THR A 28 11.06 8.59 -7.34
C THR A 28 10.93 7.34 -8.23
N SER A 29 10.77 7.51 -9.54
CA SER A 29 10.68 6.39 -10.48
C SER A 29 11.99 5.59 -10.58
N ILE A 30 13.14 6.28 -10.53
CA ILE A 30 14.46 5.65 -10.54
C ILE A 30 14.68 4.87 -9.25
N ASP A 31 14.38 5.47 -8.09
CA ASP A 31 14.52 4.81 -6.79
C ASP A 31 13.67 3.54 -6.73
N MET A 32 12.44 3.57 -7.24
CA MET A 32 11.58 2.39 -7.34
C MET A 32 12.19 1.29 -8.23
N LYS A 33 12.87 1.64 -9.32
CA LYS A 33 13.54 0.67 -10.20
C LYS A 33 14.78 0.09 -9.52
N CYS A 34 15.59 0.91 -8.86
CA CYS A 34 16.73 0.46 -8.07
C CYS A 34 16.30 -0.52 -6.98
N GLU A 35 15.24 -0.20 -6.24
CA GLU A 35 14.66 -1.07 -5.22
C GLU A 35 14.22 -2.44 -5.78
N VAL A 36 13.60 -2.46 -6.97
CA VAL A 36 13.24 -3.73 -7.64
C VAL A 36 14.49 -4.55 -7.99
N ILE A 37 15.53 -3.90 -8.50
CA ILE A 37 16.80 -4.56 -8.85
C ILE A 37 17.47 -5.12 -7.59
N ASP A 38 17.58 -4.32 -6.52
CA ASP A 38 18.20 -4.72 -5.26
C ASP A 38 17.46 -5.89 -4.62
N GLN A 39 16.13 -5.86 -4.60
CA GLN A 39 15.33 -6.97 -4.09
C GLN A 39 15.48 -8.24 -4.97
N ASN A 40 15.69 -8.07 -6.28
CA ASN A 40 15.96 -9.20 -7.18
C ASN A 40 17.36 -9.80 -6.96
N MET A 41 18.37 -9.00 -6.61
CA MET A 41 19.69 -9.51 -6.22
C MET A 41 19.63 -10.39 -4.97
N LYS A 42 18.65 -10.14 -4.09
CA LYS A 42 18.39 -10.93 -2.88
C LYS A 42 17.51 -12.16 -3.11
N ARG A 43 17.05 -12.43 -4.34
CA ARG A 43 16.04 -13.47 -4.62
C ARG A 43 16.48 -14.88 -4.24
N ASN A 44 17.77 -15.16 -4.16
CA ASN A 44 18.30 -16.48 -3.80
C ASN A 44 18.66 -16.59 -2.32
N SER A 45 18.43 -15.54 -1.54
CA SER A 45 18.90 -15.43 -0.17
C SER A 45 17.77 -15.68 0.84
N LEU A 46 18.11 -16.38 1.91
CA LEU A 46 17.24 -16.62 3.07
C LEU A 46 17.96 -16.27 4.36
N ARG A 47 17.19 -15.84 5.36
CA ARG A 47 17.66 -15.56 6.72
C ARG A 47 17.18 -16.65 7.65
N PHE A 48 18.11 -17.36 8.28
CA PHE A 48 17.84 -18.36 9.30
C PHE A 48 18.13 -17.75 10.67
N VAL A 49 17.11 -17.70 11.53
CA VAL A 49 17.19 -17.13 12.88
C VAL A 49 17.11 -18.26 13.89
N GLY A 50 17.92 -18.20 14.95
CA GLY A 50 17.91 -19.17 16.04
C GLY A 50 18.75 -20.43 15.81
N VAL A 51 19.54 -20.48 14.73
CA VAL A 51 20.52 -21.56 14.52
C VAL A 51 21.61 -21.44 15.59
N PRO A 52 21.88 -22.46 16.43
CA PRO A 52 22.91 -22.40 17.47
C PRO A 52 24.29 -22.03 16.91
N GLU A 53 25.09 -21.25 17.66
CA GLU A 53 26.47 -20.90 17.26
C GLU A 53 27.47 -21.91 17.83
N VAL A 54 28.40 -22.36 17.00
CA VAL A 54 29.52 -23.21 17.41
C VAL A 54 30.85 -22.52 17.08
N ARG A 55 31.87 -22.72 17.92
CA ARG A 55 33.21 -22.18 17.68
C ARG A 55 33.81 -22.85 16.42
N ASN A 56 34.36 -22.03 15.52
CA ASN A 56 34.90 -22.48 14.22
C ASN A 56 33.87 -23.30 13.41
N GLU A 57 32.61 -22.87 13.43
CA GLU A 57 31.53 -23.56 12.70
C GLU A 57 31.72 -23.53 11.19
N ASP A 58 31.48 -24.68 10.55
CA ASP A 58 31.09 -24.73 9.14
C ASP A 58 29.57 -24.60 9.07
N ILE A 59 29.12 -23.41 8.69
CA ILE A 59 27.70 -23.04 8.65
C ILE A 59 26.95 -23.90 7.63
N ILE A 60 27.55 -24.18 6.47
CA ILE A 60 26.90 -24.97 5.42
C ILE A 60 26.70 -26.41 5.92
N GLN A 61 27.73 -27.02 6.50
CA GLN A 61 27.63 -28.37 7.07
C GLN A 61 26.61 -28.44 8.21
N THR A 62 26.48 -27.37 9.00
CA THR A 62 25.48 -27.29 10.07
C THR A 62 24.05 -27.19 9.52
N LEU A 63 23.85 -26.51 8.38
CA LEU A 63 22.54 -26.31 7.77
C LEU A 63 22.04 -27.53 6.97
N ILE A 64 22.93 -28.35 6.41
CA ILE A 64 22.53 -29.51 5.59
C ILE A 64 21.62 -30.48 6.37
N PRO A 65 21.95 -30.94 7.60
CA PRO A 65 21.06 -31.81 8.37
C PRO A 65 19.72 -31.14 8.72
N LEU A 66 19.74 -29.84 9.04
CA LEU A 66 18.52 -29.08 9.30
C LEU A 66 17.60 -29.09 8.08
N ILE A 67 18.13 -28.82 6.90
CA ILE A 67 17.35 -28.75 5.66
C ILE A 67 16.92 -30.15 5.19
N SER A 68 17.85 -31.11 5.13
CA SER A 68 17.57 -32.46 4.63
C SER A 68 16.68 -33.26 5.56
N ASN A 69 16.93 -33.23 6.87
CA ASN A 69 16.20 -34.09 7.82
C ASN A 69 14.96 -33.39 8.38
N THR A 70 15.07 -32.11 8.76
CA THR A 70 13.96 -31.39 9.41
C THR A 70 12.99 -30.83 8.38
N LEU A 71 13.49 -30.17 7.33
CA LEU A 71 12.64 -29.61 6.26
C LEU A 71 12.28 -30.63 5.19
N ARG A 72 12.92 -31.83 5.18
CA ARG A 72 12.72 -32.88 4.19
C ARG A 72 13.00 -32.42 2.76
N VAL A 73 13.97 -31.51 2.59
CA VAL A 73 14.41 -31.02 1.29
C VAL A 73 15.82 -31.55 1.04
N PRO A 74 16.04 -32.45 0.07
CA PRO A 74 17.38 -32.95 -0.24
C PRO A 74 18.33 -31.80 -0.54
N CYS A 75 19.42 -31.70 0.21
CA CYS A 75 20.37 -30.62 0.11
C CYS A 75 21.80 -31.10 0.32
N ASN A 76 22.74 -30.56 -0.46
CA ASN A 76 24.17 -30.82 -0.38
C ASN A 76 24.96 -29.50 -0.45
N THR A 77 26.28 -29.56 -0.35
CA THR A 77 27.14 -28.37 -0.36
C THR A 77 27.09 -27.58 -1.66
N SER A 78 26.89 -28.22 -2.82
CA SER A 78 26.81 -27.54 -4.12
C SER A 78 25.49 -26.84 -4.39
N ASP A 79 24.50 -26.97 -3.50
CA ASP A 79 23.28 -26.16 -3.55
C ASP A 79 23.50 -24.72 -3.02
N PHE A 80 24.57 -24.50 -2.27
CA PHE A 80 24.89 -23.22 -1.63
C PHE A 80 25.89 -22.42 -2.46
N ASP A 81 25.64 -21.13 -2.57
CA ASP A 81 26.63 -20.15 -3.04
C ASP A 81 27.52 -19.72 -1.86
N CYS A 82 26.90 -19.27 -0.76
CA CYS A 82 27.59 -19.03 0.50
C CYS A 82 26.63 -19.02 1.70
N ALA A 83 27.17 -19.11 2.92
CA ALA A 83 26.42 -18.92 4.15
C ALA A 83 27.30 -18.28 5.24
N TYR A 84 26.79 -17.25 5.92
CA TYR A 84 27.54 -16.54 6.96
C TYR A 84 26.63 -15.90 8.01
N ARG A 85 27.18 -15.70 9.22
CA ARG A 85 26.49 -14.98 10.31
C ARG A 85 26.49 -13.49 10.02
N ILE A 86 25.35 -12.84 10.27
CA ILE A 86 25.20 -11.39 10.15
C ILE A 86 24.93 -10.74 11.50
N GLY A 87 25.47 -9.54 11.69
CA GLY A 87 25.43 -8.79 12.94
C GLY A 87 26.69 -8.97 13.80
N GLY A 88 26.98 -7.97 14.64
CA GLY A 88 28.11 -8.01 15.56
C GLY A 88 27.96 -9.15 16.58
N SER A 89 29.09 -9.69 17.04
CA SER A 89 29.12 -10.63 18.16
C SER A 89 28.55 -9.93 19.39
N SER A 90 27.26 -10.13 19.65
CA SER A 90 26.59 -9.51 20.78
C SER A 90 26.71 -10.43 21.99
N LYS A 91 26.85 -9.84 23.19
CA LYS A 91 26.68 -10.54 24.48
C LYS A 91 25.24 -11.05 24.69
N SER A 92 24.39 -10.98 23.66
CA SER A 92 23.02 -11.47 23.64
C SER A 92 22.98 -12.98 23.83
N ALA A 93 21.99 -13.46 24.58
CA ALA A 93 21.71 -14.88 24.73
C ALA A 93 21.22 -15.55 23.42
N SER A 94 20.79 -14.76 22.44
CA SER A 94 20.23 -15.27 21.18
C SER A 94 21.29 -15.41 20.07
N PRO A 95 21.34 -16.55 19.36
CA PRO A 95 22.25 -16.75 18.23
C PRO A 95 22.05 -15.73 17.11
N ARG A 96 23.15 -15.32 16.46
CA ARG A 96 23.10 -14.42 15.29
C ARG A 96 22.39 -15.08 14.11
N THR A 97 21.69 -14.27 13.33
CA THR A 97 21.05 -14.70 12.09
C THR A 97 22.10 -15.19 11.10
N VAL A 98 21.83 -16.31 10.43
CA VAL A 98 22.61 -16.78 9.28
C VAL A 98 21.94 -16.27 8.00
N LEU A 99 22.70 -15.57 7.17
CA LEU A 99 22.32 -15.28 5.79
C LEU A 99 22.84 -16.41 4.91
N VAL A 100 21.95 -17.00 4.12
CA VAL A 100 22.23 -18.16 3.27
C VAL A 100 21.87 -17.80 1.84
N GLN A 101 22.83 -17.89 0.92
CA GLN A 101 22.62 -17.70 -0.51
C GLN A 101 22.62 -19.06 -1.20
N MET A 102 21.53 -19.39 -1.89
CA MET A 102 21.44 -20.60 -2.70
C MET A 102 21.90 -20.31 -4.13
N ILE A 103 22.43 -21.31 -4.83
CA ILE A 103 22.74 -21.16 -6.26
C ILE A 103 21.44 -21.00 -7.05
N SER A 104 20.42 -21.81 -6.72
CA SER A 104 19.14 -21.84 -7.44
C SER A 104 17.99 -21.25 -6.63
N ASN A 105 17.23 -20.36 -7.26
CA ASN A 105 15.97 -19.84 -6.72
C ASN A 105 14.96 -20.97 -6.46
N VAL A 106 14.99 -22.04 -7.26
CA VAL A 106 14.11 -23.19 -7.10
C VAL A 106 14.38 -23.89 -5.76
N LYS A 107 15.66 -24.17 -5.47
CA LYS A 107 16.07 -24.76 -4.19
C LYS A 107 15.70 -23.85 -3.03
N ARG A 108 15.97 -22.55 -3.17
CA ARG A 108 15.55 -21.53 -2.19
C ARG A 108 14.06 -21.61 -1.87
N ASN A 109 13.21 -21.70 -2.89
CA ASN A 109 11.75 -21.76 -2.71
C ASN A 109 11.29 -23.08 -2.09
N GLN A 110 11.91 -24.21 -2.43
CA GLN A 110 11.66 -25.50 -1.78
C GLN A 110 11.90 -25.40 -0.27
N ILE A 111 13.06 -24.87 0.13
CA ILE A 111 13.42 -24.65 1.54
C ILE A 111 12.42 -23.70 2.21
N TYR A 112 12.13 -22.55 1.59
CA TYR A 112 11.25 -21.55 2.19
C TYR A 112 9.82 -22.05 2.36
N SER A 113 9.28 -22.81 1.40
CA SER A 113 7.93 -23.39 1.50
C SER A 113 7.83 -24.49 2.56
N ALA A 114 8.91 -25.24 2.78
CA ALA A 114 9.01 -26.27 3.81
C ALA A 114 9.14 -25.71 5.24
N ARG A 115 9.41 -24.42 5.41
CA ARG A 115 9.63 -23.77 6.73
C ARG A 115 8.51 -24.02 7.76
N LYS A 116 7.29 -24.31 7.31
CA LYS A 116 6.16 -24.70 8.17
C LYS A 116 6.46 -25.91 9.07
N LEU A 117 7.40 -26.77 8.66
CA LEU A 117 7.87 -27.93 9.41
C LEU A 117 8.76 -27.55 10.61
N LEU A 118 9.22 -26.31 10.70
CA LEU A 118 9.96 -25.79 11.85
C LEU A 118 9.06 -25.41 13.03
N LYS A 119 7.74 -25.62 12.93
CA LYS A 119 6.84 -25.36 14.06
C LYS A 119 7.24 -26.23 15.25
N GLY A 120 7.51 -25.59 16.39
CA GLY A 120 7.99 -26.24 17.62
C GLY A 120 9.52 -26.25 17.76
N PHE A 121 10.26 -25.87 16.72
CA PHE A 121 11.69 -25.60 16.82
C PHE A 121 11.92 -24.12 17.15
N ASN A 122 13.03 -23.82 17.82
CA ASN A 122 13.48 -22.44 18.06
C ASN A 122 14.18 -21.81 16.84
N ILE A 123 13.85 -22.27 15.64
CA ILE A 123 14.45 -21.83 14.37
C ILE A 123 13.35 -21.26 13.48
N SER A 124 13.62 -20.11 12.86
CA SER A 124 12.72 -19.46 11.90
C SER A 124 13.45 -19.09 10.62
N ILE A 125 12.74 -19.14 9.49
CA ILE A 125 13.29 -18.78 8.18
C ILE A 125 12.47 -17.62 7.59
N PHE A 126 13.17 -16.60 7.12
CA PHE A 126 12.61 -15.42 6.46
C PHE A 126 13.27 -15.19 5.10
N GLU A 127 12.58 -14.50 4.20
CA GLU A 127 13.21 -13.98 2.98
C GLU A 127 14.22 -12.89 3.32
N ASP A 128 15.29 -12.78 2.53
CA ASP A 128 16.16 -11.62 2.60
C ASP A 128 15.52 -10.45 1.84
N LEU A 129 15.09 -9.43 2.60
CA LEU A 129 14.45 -8.24 2.09
C LEU A 129 15.42 -7.04 2.12
N THR A 130 15.21 -6.07 1.23
CA THR A 130 15.79 -4.73 1.38
C THR A 130 15.26 -4.05 2.64
N ALA A 131 15.93 -2.99 3.10
CA ALA A 131 15.47 -2.22 4.25
C ALA A 131 14.06 -1.65 4.01
N PHE A 132 13.82 -1.09 2.84
CA PHE A 132 12.52 -0.58 2.43
C PHE A 132 11.41 -1.64 2.51
N ARG A 133 11.63 -2.83 1.94
CA ARG A 133 10.64 -3.92 1.97
C ARG A 133 10.43 -4.48 3.37
N TYR A 134 11.48 -4.54 4.19
CA TYR A 134 11.39 -4.94 5.58
C TYR A 134 10.54 -3.96 6.39
N ASP A 135 10.78 -2.66 6.26
CA ASP A 135 10.02 -1.61 6.93
C ASP A 135 8.56 -1.63 6.47
N LEU A 136 8.32 -1.81 5.17
CA LEU A 136 6.98 -1.94 4.61
C LEU A 136 6.24 -3.16 5.16
N LEU A 137 6.92 -4.31 5.28
CA LEU A 137 6.36 -5.51 5.91
C LEU A 137 6.05 -5.28 7.39
N SER A 138 6.93 -4.58 8.10
CA SER A 138 6.74 -4.23 9.51
C SER A 138 5.51 -3.35 9.70
N ALA A 139 5.37 -2.30 8.87
CA ALA A 139 4.21 -1.42 8.85
C ALA A 139 2.92 -2.18 8.50
N ALA A 140 2.96 -3.05 7.48
CA ALA A 140 1.82 -3.89 7.10
C ALA A 140 1.38 -4.82 8.25
N LYS A 141 2.33 -5.46 8.94
CA LYS A 141 2.05 -6.31 10.11
C LYS A 141 1.47 -5.53 11.28
N LYS A 142 1.93 -4.30 11.50
CA LYS A 142 1.38 -3.40 12.52
C LYS A 142 -0.06 -3.02 12.20
N ARG A 143 -0.38 -2.80 10.93
CA ARG A 143 -1.70 -2.35 10.46
C ARG A 143 -2.75 -3.47 10.37
N PHE A 144 -2.40 -4.59 9.73
CA PHE A 144 -3.35 -5.67 9.40
C PHE A 144 -3.24 -6.88 10.35
N GLY A 145 -2.20 -6.93 11.18
CA GLY A 145 -1.90 -8.04 12.07
C GLY A 145 -0.74 -8.91 11.56
N LYS A 146 -0.03 -9.55 12.51
CA LYS A 146 1.22 -10.28 12.24
C LYS A 146 1.07 -11.44 11.25
N THR A 147 -0.08 -12.11 11.27
CA THR A 147 -0.39 -13.26 10.39
C THR A 147 -1.04 -12.83 9.08
N SER A 148 -1.67 -11.66 9.08
CA SER A 148 -2.38 -11.12 7.92
C SER A 148 -1.45 -10.43 6.93
N ALA A 149 -0.20 -10.14 7.29
CA ALA A 149 0.79 -9.55 6.40
C ALA A 149 2.06 -10.41 6.31
N TRP A 150 2.51 -10.69 5.09
CA TRP A 150 3.64 -11.58 4.83
C TRP A 150 4.41 -11.17 3.58
N SER A 151 5.65 -11.66 3.45
CA SER A 151 6.42 -11.56 2.22
C SER A 151 6.33 -12.86 1.41
N SER A 152 6.36 -12.73 0.09
CA SER A 152 6.54 -13.87 -0.82
C SER A 152 7.23 -13.42 -2.10
N GLY A 153 8.39 -14.00 -2.42
CA GLY A 153 9.16 -13.66 -3.61
C GLY A 153 9.70 -12.23 -3.57
N GLY A 154 10.01 -11.71 -2.37
CA GLY A 154 10.44 -10.32 -2.17
C GLY A 154 9.33 -9.27 -2.26
N LYS A 155 8.09 -9.67 -2.55
CA LYS A 155 6.90 -8.79 -2.54
C LYS A 155 6.18 -8.87 -1.21
N ILE A 156 5.53 -7.77 -0.80
CA ILE A 156 4.78 -7.69 0.45
C ILE A 156 3.29 -7.82 0.16
N PHE A 157 2.61 -8.68 0.90
CA PHE A 157 1.18 -8.90 0.80
C PHE A 157 0.52 -8.68 2.15
N ALA A 158 -0.73 -8.24 2.11
CA ALA A 158 -1.59 -8.19 3.27
C ALA A 158 -2.99 -8.70 2.92
N TRP A 159 -3.65 -9.35 3.87
CA TRP A 159 -5.08 -9.61 3.84
C TRP A 159 -5.78 -8.42 4.49
N SER A 160 -6.65 -7.74 3.75
CA SER A 160 -7.48 -6.69 4.33
C SER A 160 -8.72 -7.31 4.98
N PRO A 161 -8.93 -7.14 6.29
CA PRO A 161 -10.10 -7.67 6.97
C PRO A 161 -11.41 -7.01 6.55
N SER A 162 -11.35 -5.77 6.03
CA SER A 162 -12.54 -4.99 5.67
C SER A 162 -13.22 -5.50 4.40
N ASP A 163 -12.43 -5.88 3.39
CA ASP A 163 -12.93 -6.37 2.10
C ASP A 163 -12.68 -7.86 1.86
N ASN A 164 -12.00 -8.55 2.78
CA ASN A 164 -11.61 -9.95 2.71
C ASN A 164 -10.82 -10.28 1.43
N LYS A 165 -9.92 -9.38 1.01
CA LYS A 165 -9.07 -9.55 -0.18
C LYS A 165 -7.59 -9.48 0.15
N ARG A 166 -6.79 -10.18 -0.65
CA ARG A 166 -5.33 -10.07 -0.65
C ARG A 166 -4.90 -8.84 -1.46
N ARG A 167 -4.12 -7.95 -0.84
CA ARG A 167 -3.52 -6.77 -1.46
C ARG A 167 -2.00 -6.93 -1.59
N LEU A 168 -1.45 -6.39 -2.68
CA LEU A 168 -0.01 -6.19 -2.86
C LEU A 168 0.34 -4.81 -2.31
N ILE A 169 1.30 -4.75 -1.40
CA ILE A 169 1.76 -3.51 -0.79
C ILE A 169 3.12 -3.15 -1.40
N ASN A 170 3.16 -2.07 -2.16
CA ASN A 170 4.36 -1.52 -2.79
C ASN A 170 4.84 -0.23 -2.14
N SER A 171 3.97 0.48 -1.44
CA SER A 171 4.25 1.74 -0.77
C SER A 171 3.53 1.86 0.57
N LEU A 172 3.90 2.85 1.38
CA LEU A 172 3.17 3.15 2.62
C LEU A 172 1.74 3.64 2.35
N ALA A 173 1.49 4.28 1.20
CA ALA A 173 0.14 4.71 0.81
C ALA A 173 -0.79 3.50 0.62
N ASP A 174 -0.28 2.35 0.17
CA ASP A 174 -1.09 1.12 0.02
C ASP A 174 -1.55 0.53 1.38
N LEU A 175 -1.01 1.01 2.50
CA LEU A 175 -1.42 0.64 3.86
C LEU A 175 -2.58 1.47 4.38
N GLU A 176 -2.84 2.61 3.76
CA GLU A 176 -4.01 3.41 4.02
C GLU A 176 -5.19 2.67 3.38
N ASP A 177 -6.12 2.19 4.20
CA ASP A 177 -7.41 1.78 3.66
C ASP A 177 -8.06 3.07 3.16
N GLU A 178 -8.39 3.15 1.87
CA GLU A 178 -9.38 4.12 1.38
C GLU A 178 -10.77 3.71 1.90
N ASP A 179 -10.92 3.64 3.22
CA ASP A 179 -12.20 3.48 3.90
C ASP A 179 -12.84 4.87 4.01
N LEU A 180 -13.25 5.39 2.85
CA LEU A 180 -13.79 6.73 2.74
C LEU A 180 -15.16 6.79 3.42
N ASP A 181 -15.32 7.67 4.40
CA ASP A 181 -16.59 7.80 5.12
C ASP A 181 -17.68 8.45 4.24
N VAL A 182 -17.28 9.44 3.44
CA VAL A 182 -18.14 10.24 2.56
C VAL A 182 -17.40 10.53 1.26
N ILE A 183 -18.02 10.24 0.12
CA ILE A 183 -17.48 10.50 -1.22
C ILE A 183 -18.43 11.49 -1.92
N GLY A 184 -17.92 12.64 -2.37
CA GLY A 184 -18.68 13.60 -3.17
C GLY A 184 -18.35 13.49 -4.66
N LEU A 185 -19.36 13.52 -5.52
CA LEU A 185 -19.23 13.55 -6.98
C LEU A 185 -19.86 14.82 -7.55
N SER A 186 -19.04 15.71 -8.12
CA SER A 186 -19.50 17.04 -8.56
C SER A 186 -20.02 17.05 -10.00
N GLU A 187 -19.56 16.15 -10.87
CA GLU A 187 -20.04 16.04 -12.26
C GLU A 187 -20.51 14.62 -12.54
N THR A 188 -21.81 14.42 -12.43
CA THR A 188 -22.41 13.12 -12.67
C THR A 188 -23.33 13.28 -13.86
N TRP A 189 -23.11 12.56 -14.96
CA TRP A 189 -24.06 12.53 -16.10
C TRP A 189 -25.38 11.81 -15.72
N LEU A 190 -25.75 11.88 -14.44
CA LEU A 190 -26.91 11.27 -13.84
C LEU A 190 -28.14 12.10 -14.14
N ASP A 191 -29.12 11.41 -14.68
CA ASP A 191 -30.48 11.89 -14.81
C ASP A 191 -31.43 10.98 -14.01
N SER A 192 -32.66 11.47 -13.84
CA SER A 192 -33.72 10.74 -13.11
C SER A 192 -34.16 9.44 -13.79
N GLY A 193 -33.77 9.20 -15.04
CA GLY A 193 -34.01 7.95 -15.77
C GLY A 193 -32.99 6.85 -15.47
N ILE A 194 -31.83 7.18 -14.86
CA ILE A 194 -30.86 6.18 -14.41
C ILE A 194 -31.32 5.63 -13.05
N PRO A 195 -31.61 4.32 -12.94
CA PRO A 195 -32.08 3.74 -11.68
C PRO A 195 -30.93 3.62 -10.66
N ASP A 196 -31.23 3.88 -9.39
CA ASP A 196 -30.27 3.84 -8.28
C ASP A 196 -29.50 2.51 -8.21
N ILE A 197 -30.12 1.40 -8.60
CA ILE A 197 -29.50 0.07 -8.58
C ILE A 197 -28.22 -0.01 -9.43
N GLY A 198 -28.15 0.73 -10.54
CA GLY A 198 -26.95 0.79 -11.39
C GLY A 198 -25.83 1.64 -10.79
N LEU A 199 -26.11 2.33 -9.69
CA LEU A 199 -25.23 3.28 -9.01
C LEU A 199 -24.88 2.84 -7.59
N MET A 200 -25.38 1.69 -7.13
CA MET A 200 -25.11 1.24 -5.76
C MET A 200 -23.63 0.86 -5.59
N ILE A 201 -23.01 1.42 -4.56
CA ILE A 201 -21.72 0.97 -4.04
C ILE A 201 -22.00 0.21 -2.74
N ASP A 202 -21.57 -1.04 -2.67
CA ASP A 202 -21.74 -1.88 -1.48
C ASP A 202 -21.19 -1.19 -0.23
N GLY A 203 -22.02 -1.12 0.82
CA GLY A 203 -21.67 -0.47 2.08
C GLY A 203 -21.91 1.04 2.12
N TYR A 204 -22.41 1.65 1.04
CA TYR A 204 -22.74 3.07 0.96
C TYR A 204 -24.20 3.32 0.61
N SER A 205 -24.70 4.46 1.09
CA SER A 205 -25.97 5.05 0.73
C SER A 205 -25.73 6.16 -0.28
N LEU A 206 -26.47 6.14 -1.38
CA LEU A 206 -26.43 7.18 -2.41
C LEU A 206 -27.41 8.30 -2.05
N VAL A 207 -26.93 9.53 -2.10
CA VAL A 207 -27.74 10.77 -2.07
C VAL A 207 -27.41 11.54 -3.33
N ARG A 208 -28.40 11.89 -4.14
CA ARG A 208 -28.15 12.61 -5.40
C ARG A 208 -29.14 13.72 -5.64
N ASN A 209 -28.69 14.71 -6.39
CA ASN A 209 -29.51 15.76 -6.98
C ASN A 209 -29.25 15.72 -8.50
N ASP A 210 -30.15 15.06 -9.21
CA ASP A 210 -30.04 14.82 -10.65
C ASP A 210 -30.45 16.04 -11.47
N ARG A 211 -29.92 16.15 -12.69
CA ARG A 211 -30.28 17.23 -13.62
C ARG A 211 -30.64 16.65 -14.98
N ASN A 212 -31.89 16.84 -15.41
CA ASN A 212 -32.39 16.38 -16.70
C ASN A 212 -31.96 17.30 -17.88
N SER A 213 -30.67 17.67 -17.96
CA SER A 213 -30.10 18.48 -19.06
C SER A 213 -28.60 18.21 -19.26
N ARG A 214 -27.99 18.72 -20.35
CA ARG A 214 -26.53 18.61 -20.56
C ARG A 214 -25.76 19.32 -19.44
N GLY A 215 -24.82 18.62 -18.79
CA GLY A 215 -23.93 19.22 -17.79
C GLY A 215 -24.10 18.73 -16.34
N GLY A 216 -24.75 17.59 -16.12
CA GLY A 216 -24.63 16.77 -14.92
C GLY A 216 -25.27 17.28 -13.61
N GLY A 217 -25.49 16.35 -12.68
CA GLY A 217 -25.95 16.57 -11.30
C GLY A 217 -24.86 16.23 -10.27
N VAL A 218 -25.19 16.34 -8.98
CA VAL A 218 -24.25 16.11 -7.87
C VAL A 218 -24.70 14.94 -7.00
N ALA A 219 -23.74 14.19 -6.44
CA ALA A 219 -24.04 13.07 -5.54
C ALA A 219 -23.09 12.96 -4.35
N PHE A 220 -23.56 12.30 -3.30
CA PHE A 220 -22.76 11.77 -2.20
C PHE A 220 -22.97 10.27 -2.07
N TYR A 221 -21.89 9.53 -1.86
CA TYR A 221 -21.94 8.22 -1.21
C TYR A 221 -21.56 8.38 0.25
N VAL A 222 -22.45 7.99 1.14
CA VAL A 222 -22.23 8.03 2.59
C VAL A 222 -22.21 6.61 3.12
N LYS A 223 -21.14 6.21 3.80
CA LYS A 223 -21.03 4.85 4.34
C LYS A 223 -22.22 4.54 5.25
N ASN A 224 -22.83 3.36 5.10
CA ASN A 224 -24.12 3.02 5.73
C ASN A 224 -24.14 3.11 7.26
N ILE A 225 -22.96 2.97 7.89
CA ILE A 225 -22.81 3.09 9.35
C ILE A 225 -22.92 4.54 9.85
N ILE A 226 -22.81 5.51 8.96
CA ILE A 226 -22.79 6.93 9.27
C ILE A 226 -24.19 7.50 9.17
N LYS A 227 -24.66 8.09 10.27
CA LYS A 227 -25.93 8.83 10.28
C LYS A 227 -25.72 10.20 9.63
N TYR A 228 -26.52 10.49 8.62
CA TYR A 228 -26.54 11.76 7.92
C TYR A 228 -27.97 12.30 7.74
N LYS A 229 -28.07 13.58 7.41
CA LYS A 229 -29.31 14.24 6.99
C LYS A 229 -29.02 15.12 5.78
N VAL A 230 -29.88 15.08 4.75
CA VAL A 230 -29.82 16.05 3.66
C VAL A 230 -30.26 17.42 4.19
N ILE A 231 -29.42 18.43 4.04
CA ILE A 231 -29.64 19.79 4.56
C ILE A 231 -30.26 20.69 3.47
N GLY A 232 -29.88 20.52 2.21
CA GLY A 232 -30.42 21.31 1.10
C GLY A 232 -29.94 20.82 -0.25
N THR A 233 -30.79 20.99 -1.27
CA THR A 233 -30.56 20.53 -2.65
C THR A 233 -30.63 21.63 -3.69
N HIS A 234 -30.97 22.88 -3.33
CA HIS A 234 -30.96 23.98 -4.27
C HIS A 234 -31.12 25.32 -3.55
N ASP A 235 -30.62 26.40 -4.14
CA ASP A 235 -31.08 27.75 -3.86
C ASP A 235 -31.74 28.26 -5.14
N ALA A 236 -33.02 28.64 -5.09
CA ALA A 236 -33.89 28.89 -6.24
C ALA A 236 -33.43 30.04 -7.17
N LEU A 237 -32.34 30.73 -6.80
CA LEU A 237 -31.75 31.87 -7.50
C LEU A 237 -30.32 31.59 -8.00
N SER A 238 -29.80 30.36 -7.86
CA SER A 238 -28.37 30.07 -8.08
C SER A 238 -28.07 29.37 -9.42
N LEU A 239 -26.98 29.79 -10.08
CA LEU A 239 -26.36 29.12 -11.23
C LEU A 239 -25.59 27.82 -10.83
N LEU A 240 -25.89 27.26 -9.66
CA LEU A 240 -25.14 26.18 -9.03
C LEU A 240 -26.07 25.02 -8.75
N GLU A 241 -25.72 23.84 -9.26
CA GLU A 241 -26.28 22.61 -8.72
C GLU A 241 -25.52 22.27 -7.45
N GLN A 242 -26.25 22.01 -6.36
CA GLN A 242 -25.64 21.77 -5.06
C GLN A 242 -26.38 20.72 -4.25
N LEU A 243 -25.64 19.99 -3.43
CA LEU A 243 -26.17 19.02 -2.49
C LEU A 243 -25.40 19.19 -1.19
N TRP A 244 -26.14 19.30 -0.09
CA TRP A 244 -25.58 19.49 1.24
C TRP A 244 -26.04 18.38 2.17
N ILE A 245 -25.10 17.76 2.88
CA ILE A 245 -25.38 16.76 3.91
C ILE A 245 -24.79 17.17 5.25
N GLY A 246 -25.54 16.93 6.32
CA GLY A 246 -25.10 17.05 7.70
C GLY A 246 -24.76 15.68 8.25
N VAL A 247 -23.54 15.51 8.75
CA VAL A 247 -23.03 14.25 9.28
C VAL A 247 -22.61 14.43 10.74
N LYS A 248 -22.95 13.47 11.60
CA LYS A 248 -22.49 13.48 13.00
C LYS A 248 -21.29 12.55 13.17
N VAL A 249 -20.10 13.12 13.37
CA VAL A 249 -18.85 12.37 13.60
C VAL A 249 -18.34 12.67 15.01
N ALA A 250 -18.09 11.63 15.81
CA ALA A 250 -17.57 11.75 17.18
C ALA A 250 -18.31 12.79 18.05
N GLY A 251 -19.65 12.83 17.94
CA GLY A 251 -20.48 13.77 18.70
C GLY A 251 -20.64 15.16 18.09
N LYS A 252 -19.79 15.56 17.14
CA LYS A 252 -19.85 16.86 16.45
C LYS A 252 -20.67 16.80 15.17
N LYS A 253 -21.43 17.87 14.88
CA LYS A 253 -22.16 18.03 13.61
C LYS A 253 -21.24 18.71 12.60
N ASN A 254 -20.99 18.05 11.48
CA ASN A 254 -20.22 18.57 10.34
C ASN A 254 -21.15 18.69 9.13
N MET A 255 -20.85 19.62 8.24
CA MET A 255 -21.64 19.85 7.03
C MET A 255 -20.73 19.75 5.81
N PHE A 256 -21.16 18.97 4.81
CA PHE A 256 -20.45 18.78 3.55
C PHE A 256 -21.33 19.31 2.43
N GLY A 257 -20.77 20.19 1.61
CA GLY A 257 -21.40 20.72 0.40
C GLY A 257 -20.67 20.21 -0.83
N ASN A 258 -21.43 19.76 -1.82
CA ASN A 258 -20.91 19.37 -3.12
C ASN A 258 -21.68 20.16 -4.18
N CYS A 259 -20.96 20.84 -5.08
CA CYS A 259 -21.55 21.75 -6.04
C CYS A 259 -20.86 21.71 -7.40
N VAL A 260 -21.62 22.03 -8.45
CA VAL A 260 -21.12 22.23 -9.81
C VAL A 260 -21.79 23.42 -10.47
N GLN A 261 -21.04 24.13 -11.31
CA GLN A 261 -21.54 25.29 -12.04
C GLN A 261 -22.35 24.85 -13.25
N THR A 262 -23.54 25.44 -13.42
CA THR A 262 -24.35 25.21 -14.62
C THR A 262 -23.79 26.05 -15.78
N SER A 263 -23.72 25.47 -16.99
CA SER A 263 -23.28 26.19 -18.18
C SER A 263 -24.22 27.37 -18.47
N LYS A 264 -23.67 28.58 -18.56
CA LYS A 264 -24.36 29.82 -18.93
C LYS A 264 -25.12 29.66 -20.26
N SER A 265 -26.44 29.77 -20.23
CA SER A 265 -27.16 30.49 -21.28
C SER A 265 -27.34 31.93 -20.79
N GLU A 266 -26.93 32.91 -21.61
CA GLU A 266 -27.08 34.36 -21.44
C GLU A 266 -25.98 35.09 -20.65
N PHE A 267 -24.85 35.33 -21.35
CA PHE A 267 -24.27 36.67 -21.38
C PHE A 267 -24.57 37.20 -22.78
N ASN A 268 -25.69 37.92 -22.93
CA ASN A 268 -25.90 38.87 -24.02
C ASN A 268 -25.71 40.27 -23.43
#